data_AF-A0A1F8F7G7-F1
#
_entry.id   AF-A0A1F8F7G7-F1
#
_cell.length_a   1.000
_cell.length_b   1.000
_cell.length_c   1.000
_cell.angle_alpha   90.00
_cell.angle_beta   90.00
_cell.angle_gamma   90.00
#
_symmetry.space_group_name_H-M   'P 1'
#
loop_
_entity.id
_entity.type
_entity.pdbx_description
1 polymer ?
#
loop_
_entity_poly.entity_id
_entity_poly.type
_entity_poly.pdbx_seq_one_letter_code
_entity_poly.pdbx_strand_id
1 'polypeptide(L)'
;MVKEYIPDKYKIEPGGETAYGEIADKIVDRETGHWFFLTNRPFKDINHNFANIPQKVIEELKDRRTEKSEPIRVLDVGGGIESRASSELAEKERDQNVQVFSIDMAVRKKDQEDLHQIAGDVLKLPIKDGAIDLAYSRMSISLIAEEEPGKLFEALREVARVLKPGGIFLVDKTFTERLEKLEEFKSLEGELGVVFYSKELGLFLKPLERLLNKLRHDYPDWKFIIMIKEPVDENLLKKLKLKELR
;
A
#
# COMPACT_ATOMS: atom_id res chain seq x y z
N MET A 1 -3.03 -3.03 -26.64
CA MET A 1 -2.68 -4.48 -26.78
C MET A 1 -2.11 -4.89 -25.43
N VAL A 2 -2.67 -5.88 -24.74
CA VAL A 2 -2.18 -6.23 -23.40
C VAL A 2 -0.77 -6.81 -23.53
N LYS A 3 0.22 -6.15 -22.93
CA LYS A 3 1.60 -6.65 -22.85
C LYS A 3 1.81 -7.31 -21.50
N GLU A 4 2.05 -8.61 -21.50
CA GLU A 4 2.30 -9.36 -20.27
C GLU A 4 3.80 -9.43 -19.98
N TYR A 5 4.16 -9.24 -18.72
CA TYR A 5 5.50 -9.49 -18.20
C TYR A 5 5.39 -10.46 -17.02
N ILE A 6 6.06 -11.60 -17.15
CA ILE A 6 6.22 -12.61 -16.11
C ILE A 6 7.72 -12.91 -16.09
N PRO A 7 8.42 -12.80 -14.95
CA PRO A 7 9.84 -13.16 -14.89
C PRO A 7 10.04 -14.63 -15.27
N ASP A 8 11.13 -14.97 -15.96
CA ASP A 8 11.38 -16.33 -16.50
C ASP A 8 11.29 -17.44 -15.43
N LYS A 9 11.66 -17.11 -14.19
CA LYS A 9 11.58 -18.00 -13.03
C LYS A 9 10.15 -18.45 -12.70
N TYR A 10 9.14 -17.71 -13.14
CA TYR A 10 7.74 -17.97 -12.84
C TYR A 10 6.95 -18.42 -14.07
N LYS A 11 5.80 -19.03 -13.82
CA LYS A 11 4.74 -19.26 -14.80
C LYS A 11 3.40 -18.93 -14.19
N ILE A 12 2.44 -18.58 -15.03
CA ILE A 12 1.05 -18.45 -14.61
C ILE A 12 0.32 -19.74 -14.95
N GLU A 13 -0.38 -20.28 -13.96
CA GLU A 13 -1.35 -21.35 -14.14
C GLU A 13 -2.75 -20.76 -13.99
N PRO A 14 -3.61 -20.88 -15.02
CA PRO A 14 -4.93 -20.29 -14.96
C PRO A 14 -5.82 -21.02 -13.96
N GLY A 15 -6.55 -20.23 -13.18
CA GLY A 15 -7.58 -20.74 -12.28
C GLY A 15 -7.12 -21.39 -10.98
N GLY A 16 -8.11 -21.61 -10.13
CA GLY A 16 -7.98 -22.06 -8.75
C GLY A 16 -8.85 -21.20 -7.85
N GLU A 17 -9.36 -21.80 -6.79
CA GLU A 17 -10.26 -21.13 -5.85
C GLU A 17 -9.46 -20.63 -4.65
N THR A 18 -9.50 -19.32 -4.40
CA THR A 18 -8.91 -18.72 -3.20
C THR A 18 -9.64 -19.19 -1.95
N ALA A 19 -9.07 -18.96 -0.76
CA ALA A 19 -9.75 -19.22 0.51
C ALA A 19 -11.10 -18.48 0.65
N TYR A 20 -11.38 -17.49 -0.20
CA TYR A 20 -12.60 -16.70 -0.22
C TYR A 20 -13.57 -17.10 -1.35
N GLY A 21 -13.32 -18.20 -2.07
CA GLY A 21 -14.18 -18.67 -3.15
C GLY A 21 -14.01 -17.95 -4.49
N GLU A 22 -13.04 -17.03 -4.58
CA GLU A 22 -12.75 -16.31 -5.83
C GLU A 22 -11.88 -17.17 -6.75
N ILE A 23 -12.19 -17.18 -8.05
CA ILE A 23 -11.31 -17.79 -9.05
C ILE A 23 -10.17 -16.82 -9.36
N ALA A 24 -8.94 -17.25 -9.14
CA ALA A 24 -7.74 -16.47 -9.41
C ALA A 24 -6.68 -17.32 -10.10
N ASP A 25 -5.90 -16.68 -10.96
CA ASP A 25 -4.68 -17.27 -11.52
C ASP A 25 -3.66 -17.51 -10.40
N LYS A 26 -2.81 -18.52 -10.59
CA LYS A 26 -1.67 -18.79 -9.69
C LYS A 26 -0.39 -18.40 -10.40
N ILE A 27 0.51 -17.75 -9.67
CA ILE A 27 1.90 -17.66 -10.09
C ILE A 27 2.69 -18.76 -9.39
N VAL A 28 3.46 -19.51 -10.16
CA VAL A 28 4.19 -20.71 -9.71
C VAL A 28 5.67 -20.51 -10.01
N ASP A 29 6.50 -20.64 -8.98
CA ASP A 29 7.96 -20.73 -9.11
C ASP A 29 8.30 -22.05 -9.82
N ARG A 30 9.00 -21.96 -10.95
CA ARG A 30 9.34 -23.12 -11.79
C ARG A 30 10.34 -24.06 -11.12
N GLU A 31 11.18 -23.55 -10.24
CA GLU A 31 12.25 -24.32 -9.60
C GLU A 31 11.74 -25.01 -8.33
N THR A 32 11.02 -24.27 -7.49
CA THR A 32 10.58 -24.77 -6.17
C THR A 32 9.18 -25.37 -6.21
N GLY A 33 8.36 -25.03 -7.21
CA GLY A 33 6.95 -25.38 -7.25
C GLY A 33 6.08 -24.60 -6.26
N HIS A 34 6.67 -23.68 -5.49
CA HIS A 34 5.92 -22.78 -4.61
C HIS A 34 5.00 -21.89 -5.44
N TRP A 35 3.84 -21.57 -4.90
CA TRP A 35 2.83 -20.81 -5.63
C TRP A 35 2.00 -19.92 -4.71
N PHE A 36 1.45 -18.86 -5.29
CA PHE A 36 0.47 -18.00 -4.63
C PHE A 36 -0.58 -17.50 -5.62
N PHE A 37 -1.74 -17.11 -5.10
CA PHE A 37 -2.84 -16.59 -5.92
C PHE A 37 -2.61 -15.14 -6.33
N LEU A 38 -2.77 -14.85 -7.61
CA LEU A 38 -2.81 -13.51 -8.19
C LEU A 38 -4.20 -12.90 -7.99
N THR A 39 -4.48 -12.46 -6.77
CA THR A 39 -5.77 -11.86 -6.41
C THR A 39 -5.82 -10.39 -6.84
N ASN A 40 -6.83 -10.05 -7.65
CA ASN A 40 -7.06 -8.69 -8.12
C ASN A 40 -8.17 -8.05 -7.29
N ARG A 41 -7.82 -7.01 -6.54
CA ARG A 41 -8.73 -6.38 -5.59
C ARG A 41 -9.26 -5.06 -6.16
N PRO A 42 -10.56 -4.76 -6.05
CA PRO A 42 -11.08 -3.46 -6.44
C PRO A 42 -10.62 -2.37 -5.46
N PHE A 43 -10.52 -1.13 -5.93
CA PHE A 43 -10.04 -0.02 -5.11
C PHE A 43 -10.95 0.24 -3.90
N LYS A 44 -12.26 0.03 -4.06
CA LYS A 44 -13.23 0.15 -2.96
C LYS A 44 -12.84 -0.72 -1.76
N ASP A 45 -12.29 -1.92 -2.01
CA ASP A 45 -11.90 -2.84 -0.95
C ASP A 45 -10.59 -2.39 -0.33
N ILE A 46 -9.61 -1.93 -1.11
CA ILE A 46 -8.39 -1.31 -0.58
C ILE A 46 -8.75 -0.15 0.34
N ASN A 47 -9.57 0.77 -0.14
CA ASN A 47 -9.99 1.96 0.60
C ASN A 47 -10.74 1.57 1.89
N HIS A 48 -11.66 0.59 1.80
CA HIS A 48 -12.37 0.05 2.96
C HIS A 48 -11.41 -0.57 4.00
N ASN A 49 -10.44 -1.38 3.57
CA ASN A 49 -9.48 -2.03 4.48
C ASN A 49 -8.60 -1.01 5.23
N PHE A 50 -8.29 0.12 4.58
CA PHE A 50 -7.53 1.21 5.18
C PHE A 50 -8.41 2.34 5.72
N ALA A 51 -9.61 2.05 6.20
CA ALA A 51 -10.46 3.05 6.87
C ALA A 51 -10.82 4.30 6.05
N ASN A 52 -10.84 4.16 4.72
CA ASN A 52 -10.95 5.22 3.73
C ASN A 52 -9.83 6.26 3.77
N ILE A 53 -8.68 5.95 4.40
CA ILE A 53 -7.53 6.85 4.48
C ILE A 53 -6.94 7.14 3.09
N PRO A 54 -6.73 6.15 2.18
CA PRO A 54 -6.17 6.44 0.86
C PRO A 54 -6.94 7.56 0.15
N GLN A 55 -8.26 7.43 0.06
CA GLN A 55 -9.11 8.44 -0.57
C GLN A 55 -9.01 9.81 0.14
N LYS A 56 -9.07 9.85 1.47
CA LYS A 56 -8.99 11.11 2.23
C LYS A 56 -7.66 11.83 2.06
N VAL A 57 -6.56 11.08 1.97
CA VAL A 57 -5.23 11.66 1.71
C VAL A 57 -5.20 12.28 0.32
N ILE A 58 -5.72 11.57 -0.69
CA ILE A 58 -5.81 12.08 -2.06
C ILE A 58 -6.64 13.38 -2.11
N GLU A 59 -7.82 13.39 -1.48
CA GLU A 59 -8.70 14.58 -1.39
C GLU A 59 -7.99 15.75 -0.70
N GLU A 60 -7.34 15.50 0.43
CA GLU A 60 -6.63 16.54 1.16
C GLU A 60 -5.43 17.10 0.39
N LEU A 61 -4.71 16.26 -0.36
CA LEU A 61 -3.61 16.70 -1.21
C LEU A 61 -4.11 17.55 -2.38
N LYS A 62 -5.30 17.28 -2.93
CA LYS A 62 -5.92 18.09 -3.97
C LYS A 62 -6.30 19.47 -3.46
N ASP A 63 -6.95 19.54 -2.30
CA ASP A 63 -7.37 20.80 -1.68
C ASP A 63 -6.21 21.77 -1.42
N ARG A 64 -4.99 21.24 -1.28
CA ARG A 64 -3.78 22.02 -1.04
C ARG A 64 -3.02 22.41 -2.29
N ARG A 65 -3.27 21.72 -3.41
CA ARG A 65 -2.53 21.94 -4.65
C ARG A 65 -3.24 23.00 -5.50
N THR A 66 -2.44 23.86 -6.09
CA THR A 66 -2.92 24.76 -7.15
C THR A 66 -2.97 24.00 -8.49
N GLU A 67 -3.74 24.49 -9.46
CA GLU A 67 -3.85 23.90 -10.81
C GLU A 67 -2.49 23.72 -11.53
N LYS A 68 -1.45 24.47 -11.14
CA LYS A 68 -0.09 24.39 -11.71
C LYS A 68 0.84 23.42 -10.97
N SER A 69 0.35 22.70 -9.97
CA SER A 69 1.17 21.80 -9.17
C SER A 69 1.49 20.51 -9.94
N GLU A 70 2.59 19.86 -9.58
CA GLU A 70 2.86 18.49 -10.06
C GLU A 70 1.69 17.55 -9.75
N PRO A 71 1.55 16.43 -10.49
CA PRO A 71 0.53 15.43 -10.19
C PRO A 71 0.71 14.79 -8.81
N ILE A 72 -0.40 14.42 -8.16
CA ILE A 72 -0.37 13.59 -6.95
C ILE A 72 -0.01 12.18 -7.38
N ARG A 73 1.06 11.62 -6.83
CA ARG A 73 1.54 10.29 -7.22
C ARG A 73 1.18 9.26 -6.16
N VAL A 74 0.37 8.29 -6.55
CA VAL A 74 -0.09 7.19 -5.70
C VAL A 74 0.58 5.89 -6.13
N LEU A 75 1.13 5.12 -5.18
CA LEU A 75 1.77 3.83 -5.43
C LEU A 75 1.00 2.68 -4.77
N ASP A 76 0.60 1.71 -5.59
CA ASP A 76 0.04 0.43 -5.18
C ASP A 76 1.14 -0.65 -5.22
N VAL A 77 1.56 -1.10 -4.04
CA VAL A 77 2.61 -2.10 -3.86
C VAL A 77 1.99 -3.49 -3.79
N GLY A 78 2.32 -4.33 -4.78
CA GLY A 78 1.70 -5.63 -4.98
C GLY A 78 0.27 -5.49 -5.50
N GLY A 79 0.10 -4.66 -6.53
CA GLY A 79 -1.22 -4.34 -7.10
C GLY A 79 -1.89 -5.50 -7.84
N GLY A 80 -1.22 -6.65 -7.93
CA GLY A 80 -1.65 -7.81 -8.68
C GLY A 80 -1.43 -7.64 -10.18
N ILE A 81 -1.55 -8.76 -10.89
CA ILE A 81 -1.22 -8.82 -12.31
C ILE A 81 -2.09 -7.91 -13.17
N GLU A 82 -3.36 -7.69 -12.80
CA GLU A 82 -4.28 -6.82 -13.56
C GLU A 82 -4.26 -5.36 -13.10
N SER A 83 -3.53 -5.06 -12.00
CA SER A 83 -3.49 -3.76 -11.34
C SER A 83 -4.89 -3.16 -11.12
N ARG A 84 -5.86 -3.99 -10.73
CA ARG A 84 -7.29 -3.61 -10.75
C ARG A 84 -7.60 -2.39 -9.88
N ALA A 85 -7.12 -2.37 -8.64
CA ALA A 85 -7.34 -1.22 -7.74
C ALA A 85 -6.73 0.05 -8.32
N SER A 86 -5.50 -0.03 -8.83
CA SER A 86 -4.82 1.10 -9.47
C SER A 86 -5.54 1.61 -10.71
N SER A 87 -6.07 0.71 -11.55
CA SER A 87 -6.84 1.05 -12.75
C SER A 87 -8.16 1.74 -12.40
N GLU A 88 -8.90 1.20 -11.43
CA GLU A 88 -10.14 1.82 -10.93
C GLU A 88 -9.87 3.19 -10.30
N LEU A 89 -8.77 3.36 -9.58
CA LEU A 89 -8.37 4.65 -9.01
C LEU A 89 -7.99 5.65 -10.11
N ALA A 90 -7.16 5.26 -11.07
CA ALA A 90 -6.77 6.14 -12.17
C ALA A 90 -8.00 6.56 -13.02
N GLU A 91 -8.96 5.66 -13.23
CA GLU A 91 -10.23 6.00 -13.89
C GLU A 91 -11.05 7.02 -13.08
N LYS A 92 -11.21 6.78 -11.77
CA LYS A 92 -11.96 7.66 -10.88
C LYS A 92 -11.37 9.07 -10.81
N GLU A 93 -10.04 9.15 -10.85
CA GLU A 93 -9.27 10.39 -10.70
C GLU A 93 -8.80 10.97 -12.04
N ARG A 94 -9.33 10.46 -13.15
CA ARG A 94 -9.15 11.03 -14.49
C ARG A 94 -9.56 12.50 -14.43
N ASP A 95 -8.69 13.37 -14.94
CA ASP A 95 -8.81 14.85 -14.91
C ASP A 95 -8.54 15.53 -13.56
N GLN A 96 -8.13 14.80 -12.52
CA GLN A 96 -7.86 15.39 -11.19
C GLN A 96 -6.36 15.52 -10.86
N ASN A 97 -5.49 15.50 -11.88
CA ASN A 97 -4.03 15.61 -11.74
C ASN A 97 -3.46 14.57 -10.76
N VAL A 98 -3.95 13.31 -10.84
CA VAL A 98 -3.48 12.17 -10.06
C VAL A 98 -2.86 11.15 -11.00
N GLN A 99 -1.63 10.72 -10.69
CA GLN A 99 -0.94 9.62 -11.38
C GLN A 99 -0.86 8.42 -10.47
N VAL A 100 -1.26 7.25 -10.99
CA VAL A 100 -1.28 6.00 -10.23
C VAL A 100 -0.20 5.07 -10.77
N PHE A 101 0.62 4.55 -9.86
CA PHE A 101 1.67 3.59 -10.12
C PHE A 101 1.26 2.27 -9.47
N SER A 102 1.38 1.17 -10.20
CA SER A 102 1.17 -0.17 -9.68
C SER A 102 2.43 -0.97 -9.91
N ILE A 103 2.98 -1.56 -8.85
CA ILE A 103 4.12 -2.46 -8.95
C ILE A 103 3.75 -3.86 -8.50
N ASP A 104 4.18 -4.85 -9.26
CA ASP A 104 4.09 -6.26 -8.91
C ASP A 104 5.21 -7.03 -9.62
N MET A 105 5.48 -8.27 -9.20
CA MET A 105 6.49 -9.11 -9.85
C MET A 105 6.06 -9.52 -11.25
N ALA A 106 4.75 -9.66 -11.48
CA ALA A 106 4.16 -9.95 -12.78
C ALA A 106 3.04 -8.96 -13.09
N VAL A 107 2.98 -8.47 -14.33
CA VAL A 107 1.98 -7.47 -14.75
C VAL A 107 1.44 -7.76 -16.15
N ARG A 108 0.14 -7.58 -16.33
CA ARG A 108 -0.53 -7.47 -17.63
C ARG A 108 -0.80 -6.00 -17.87
N LYS A 109 0.08 -5.37 -18.65
CA LYS A 109 0.01 -3.94 -18.94
C LYS A 109 -1.22 -3.62 -19.76
N LYS A 110 -1.99 -2.67 -19.26
CA LYS A 110 -3.12 -2.02 -19.91
C LYS A 110 -2.66 -0.65 -20.36
N ASP A 111 -3.06 -0.28 -21.57
CA ASP A 111 -2.89 1.07 -22.08
C ASP A 111 -3.99 1.92 -21.44
N GLN A 112 -3.69 2.57 -20.32
CA GLN A 112 -4.60 3.46 -19.60
C GLN A 112 -3.88 4.76 -19.25
N GLU A 113 -4.51 5.88 -19.55
CA GLU A 113 -4.04 7.21 -19.15
C GLU A 113 -3.96 7.31 -17.62
N ASP A 114 -2.91 7.94 -17.12
CA ASP A 114 -2.60 8.11 -15.68
C ASP A 114 -2.30 6.83 -14.89
N LEU A 115 -2.24 5.65 -15.53
CA LEU A 115 -1.82 4.40 -14.92
C LEU A 115 -0.44 3.95 -15.41
N HIS A 116 0.49 3.76 -14.47
CA HIS A 116 1.82 3.25 -14.72
C HIS A 116 2.00 1.86 -14.08
N GLN A 117 1.93 0.80 -14.89
CA GLN A 117 2.17 -0.57 -14.43
C GLN A 117 3.65 -0.96 -14.60
N ILE A 118 4.26 -1.34 -13.48
CA ILE A 118 5.68 -1.63 -13.33
C ILE A 118 5.82 -3.10 -12.93
N ALA A 119 6.58 -3.86 -13.70
CA ALA A 119 7.10 -5.12 -13.22
C ALA A 119 8.38 -4.85 -12.43
N GLY A 120 8.46 -5.27 -11.18
CA GLY A 120 9.65 -5.04 -10.37
C GLY A 120 9.62 -5.69 -9.00
N ASP A 121 10.77 -5.63 -8.33
CA ASP A 121 10.95 -6.10 -6.98
C ASP A 121 10.65 -4.96 -5.99
N VAL A 122 9.81 -5.23 -4.98
CA VAL A 122 9.50 -4.25 -3.94
C VAL A 122 10.71 -3.93 -3.05
N LEU A 123 11.69 -4.83 -2.99
CA LEU A 123 12.98 -4.63 -2.32
C LEU A 123 13.93 -3.73 -3.11
N LYS A 124 13.54 -3.34 -4.32
CA LYS A 124 14.28 -2.40 -5.16
C LYS A 124 13.35 -1.69 -6.15
N LEU A 125 12.61 -0.71 -5.65
CA LEU A 125 11.61 0.00 -6.43
C LEU A 125 12.29 0.80 -7.56
N PRO A 126 11.91 0.62 -8.84
CA PRO A 126 12.44 1.39 -9.97
C PRO A 126 11.79 2.78 -10.04
N ILE A 127 11.69 3.44 -8.89
CA ILE A 127 11.07 4.73 -8.67
C ILE A 127 12.11 5.63 -8.01
N LYS A 128 12.17 6.89 -8.44
CA LYS A 128 13.09 7.88 -7.89
C LYS A 128 12.78 8.19 -6.42
N ASP A 129 13.80 8.52 -5.65
CA ASP A 129 13.67 9.05 -4.29
C ASP A 129 12.70 10.23 -4.24
N GLY A 130 11.87 10.28 -3.19
CA GLY A 130 10.95 11.40 -2.96
C GLY A 130 9.98 11.65 -4.12
N ALA A 131 9.53 10.61 -4.81
CA ALA A 131 8.61 10.74 -5.95
C ALA A 131 7.14 10.50 -5.59
N ILE A 132 6.85 9.76 -4.51
CA ILE A 132 5.51 9.26 -4.18
C ILE A 132 4.90 10.07 -3.04
N ASP A 133 3.65 10.48 -3.21
CA ASP A 133 2.89 11.21 -2.18
C ASP A 133 2.16 10.25 -1.23
N LEU A 134 1.58 9.19 -1.79
CA LEU A 134 0.85 8.16 -1.07
C LEU A 134 1.24 6.78 -1.60
N ALA A 135 1.58 5.86 -0.72
CA ALA A 135 1.75 4.45 -1.05
C ALA A 135 0.80 3.59 -0.20
N TYR A 136 0.40 2.44 -0.73
CA TYR A 136 -0.27 1.42 0.07
C TYR A 136 0.15 0.02 -0.39
N SER A 137 0.16 -0.92 0.56
CA SER A 137 0.40 -2.35 0.32
C SER A 137 -0.63 -3.16 1.06
N ARG A 138 -1.42 -3.95 0.34
CA ARG A 138 -2.31 -4.93 0.96
C ARG A 138 -1.80 -6.34 0.64
N MET A 139 -1.53 -7.15 1.64
CA MET A 139 -0.99 -8.51 1.59
C MET A 139 0.44 -8.65 1.07
N SER A 140 0.94 -7.80 0.17
CA SER A 140 2.28 -7.97 -0.43
C SER A 140 3.42 -7.87 0.59
N ILE A 141 3.58 -6.71 1.23
CA ILE A 141 4.61 -6.53 2.28
C ILE A 141 4.39 -7.49 3.45
N SER A 142 3.14 -7.78 3.79
CA SER A 142 2.80 -8.68 4.89
C SER A 142 3.19 -10.13 4.60
N LEU A 143 3.07 -10.59 3.35
CA LEU A 143 3.55 -11.91 2.93
C LEU A 143 5.08 -11.99 2.96
N ILE A 144 5.79 -10.93 2.54
CA ILE A 144 7.25 -10.85 2.69
C ILE A 144 7.65 -10.95 4.17
N ALA A 145 6.92 -10.27 5.05
CA ALA A 145 7.16 -10.36 6.48
C ALA A 145 6.88 -11.77 7.04
N GLU A 146 5.96 -12.53 6.44
CA GLU A 146 5.66 -13.92 6.80
C GLU A 146 6.76 -14.88 6.36
N GLU A 147 7.09 -14.86 5.07
CA GLU A 147 8.00 -15.81 4.44
C GLU A 147 9.47 -15.47 4.67
N GLU A 148 9.83 -14.19 4.65
CA GLU A 148 11.21 -13.69 4.72
C GLU A 148 11.35 -12.50 5.69
N PRO A 149 11.25 -12.72 7.02
CA PRO A 149 11.23 -11.63 8.01
C PRO A 149 12.41 -10.65 7.92
N GLY A 150 13.59 -11.12 7.49
CA GLY A 150 14.78 -10.27 7.31
C GLY A 150 14.64 -9.22 6.20
N LYS A 151 13.80 -9.49 5.18
CA LYS A 151 13.61 -8.61 4.00
C LYS A 151 12.55 -7.54 4.21
N LEU A 152 11.73 -7.67 5.23
CA LEU A 152 10.72 -6.69 5.58
C LEU A 152 11.31 -5.27 5.70
N PHE A 153 12.39 -5.12 6.47
CA PHE A 153 12.98 -3.80 6.71
C PHE A 153 13.60 -3.23 5.43
N GLU A 154 14.08 -4.08 4.53
CA GLU A 154 14.53 -3.67 3.19
C GLU A 154 13.36 -3.12 2.37
N ALA A 155 12.20 -3.80 2.39
CA ALA A 155 11.01 -3.30 1.71
C ALA A 155 10.51 -1.96 2.29
N LEU A 156 10.50 -1.82 3.62
CA LEU A 156 10.14 -0.56 4.28
C LEU A 156 11.12 0.57 3.96
N ARG A 157 12.43 0.28 3.90
CA ARG A 157 13.46 1.23 3.46
C ARG A 157 13.18 1.74 2.05
N GLU A 158 12.89 0.84 1.12
CA GLU A 158 12.61 1.22 -0.27
C GLU A 158 11.34 2.06 -0.39
N VAL A 159 10.28 1.70 0.33
CA VAL A 159 9.06 2.52 0.36
C VAL A 159 9.36 3.89 0.97
N ALA A 160 10.08 3.95 2.11
CA ALA A 160 10.46 5.22 2.74
C ALA A 160 11.40 6.08 1.89
N ARG A 161 12.21 5.48 1.01
CA ARG A 161 13.06 6.18 0.04
C ARG A 161 12.22 6.87 -1.04
N VAL A 162 11.24 6.17 -1.60
CA VAL A 162 10.41 6.72 -2.69
C VAL A 162 9.36 7.71 -2.20
N LEU A 163 8.97 7.66 -0.93
CA LEU A 163 8.07 8.64 -0.34
C LEU A 163 8.70 10.04 -0.29
N LYS A 164 7.92 11.05 -0.69
CA LYS A 164 8.22 12.46 -0.45
C LYS A 164 8.25 12.75 1.05
N PRO A 165 8.94 13.83 1.49
CA PRO A 165 8.71 14.39 2.82
C PRO A 165 7.21 14.67 3.05
N GLY A 166 6.66 14.22 4.17
CA GLY A 166 5.22 14.25 4.47
C GLY A 166 4.39 13.16 3.78
N GLY A 167 5.00 12.33 2.95
CA GLY A 167 4.36 11.23 2.24
C GLY A 167 3.93 10.11 3.18
N ILE A 168 2.86 9.41 2.81
CA ILE A 168 2.22 8.39 3.65
C ILE A 168 2.32 7.02 2.99
N PHE A 169 2.64 6.00 3.79
CA PHE A 169 2.50 4.60 3.41
C PHE A 169 1.54 3.86 4.35
N LEU A 170 0.67 3.04 3.77
CA LEU A 170 -0.30 2.21 4.48
C LEU A 170 -0.01 0.73 4.24
N VAL A 171 0.13 -0.05 5.31
CA VAL A 171 0.38 -1.51 5.22
C VAL A 171 -0.58 -2.28 6.12
N ASP A 172 -1.18 -3.34 5.61
CA ASP A 172 -2.24 -4.09 6.28
C ASP A 172 -1.76 -5.03 7.42
N LYS A 173 -2.72 -5.50 8.22
CA LYS A 173 -2.50 -6.16 9.53
C LYS A 173 -1.56 -7.34 9.52
N THR A 174 -1.54 -8.19 8.50
CA THR A 174 -0.76 -9.45 8.57
C THR A 174 0.71 -9.19 8.92
N PHE A 175 1.14 -7.95 8.74
CA PHE A 175 2.31 -7.32 9.33
C PHE A 175 2.40 -7.28 10.88
N THR A 176 1.38 -6.82 11.62
CA THR A 176 1.41 -6.42 13.05
C THR A 176 1.49 -7.55 14.07
N GLU A 177 0.96 -8.73 13.77
CA GLU A 177 0.95 -9.86 14.72
C GLU A 177 2.36 -10.41 15.01
N ARG A 178 3.37 -10.03 14.20
CA ARG A 178 4.78 -10.42 14.39
C ARG A 178 5.68 -9.30 14.92
N LEU A 179 5.16 -8.09 15.08
CA LEU A 179 5.96 -6.88 15.40
C LEU A 179 6.03 -6.61 16.90
N GLU A 180 5.99 -7.65 17.74
CA GLU A 180 5.99 -7.54 19.20
C GLU A 180 7.22 -6.79 19.78
N LYS A 181 8.20 -6.43 18.94
CA LYS A 181 9.42 -5.70 19.35
C LYS A 181 9.38 -4.24 18.92
N LEU A 182 8.74 -3.41 19.73
CA LEU A 182 8.71 -1.95 19.63
C LEU A 182 10.09 -1.29 19.44
N GLU A 183 11.17 -1.91 19.92
CA GLU A 183 12.53 -1.37 19.84
C GLU A 183 13.08 -1.34 18.41
N GLU A 184 12.76 -2.34 17.59
CA GLU A 184 13.21 -2.41 16.19
C GLU A 184 12.55 -1.29 15.37
N PHE A 185 11.27 -0.98 15.63
CA PHE A 185 10.57 0.14 15.01
C PHE A 185 11.15 1.49 15.39
N LYS A 186 11.43 1.73 16.67
CA LYS A 186 12.03 3.00 17.10
C LYS A 186 13.39 3.25 16.46
N SER A 187 14.21 2.21 16.33
CA SER A 187 15.47 2.31 15.59
C SER A 187 15.22 2.64 14.11
N LEU A 188 14.21 2.01 13.52
CA LEU A 188 13.84 2.22 12.12
C LEU A 188 13.23 3.61 11.87
N GLU A 189 12.46 4.16 12.81
CA GLU A 189 11.93 5.53 12.74
C GLU A 189 13.05 6.55 12.56
N GLY A 190 14.07 6.48 13.41
CA GLY A 190 15.24 7.35 13.34
C GLY A 190 16.07 7.11 12.07
N GLU A 191 16.25 5.85 11.66
CA GLU A 191 16.99 5.49 10.45
C GLU A 191 16.31 6.03 9.19
N LEU A 192 14.99 5.83 9.08
CA LEU A 192 14.24 6.16 7.87
C LEU A 192 13.71 7.60 7.88
N GLY A 193 13.78 8.31 9.00
CA GLY A 193 13.11 9.61 9.16
C GLY A 193 11.60 9.47 8.93
N VAL A 194 10.99 8.51 9.62
CA VAL A 194 9.55 8.23 9.54
C VAL A 194 8.94 8.13 10.93
N VAL A 195 7.62 8.26 11.01
CA VAL A 195 6.84 7.97 12.21
C VAL A 195 5.82 6.87 11.88
N PHE A 196 5.75 5.84 12.71
CA PHE A 196 4.77 4.77 12.56
C PHE A 196 3.56 4.98 13.47
N TYR A 197 2.36 4.71 12.98
CA TYR A 197 1.12 4.71 13.74
C TYR A 197 0.40 3.37 13.57
N SER A 198 0.00 2.74 14.68
CA SER A 198 -0.85 1.55 14.68
C SER A 198 -1.67 1.47 15.97
N LYS A 199 -2.82 0.78 15.90
CA LYS A 199 -3.67 0.51 17.07
C LYS A 199 -2.94 -0.35 18.12
N GLU A 200 -2.12 -1.31 17.68
CA GLU A 200 -1.39 -2.24 18.56
C GLU A 200 -0.10 -1.62 19.11
N LEU A 201 0.50 -0.66 18.38
CA LEU A 201 1.65 0.13 18.87
C LEU A 201 1.24 1.19 19.92
N GLY A 202 -0.01 1.17 20.40
CA GLY A 202 -0.51 2.10 21.42
C GLY A 202 -0.83 3.51 20.91
N LEU A 203 -0.87 3.71 19.59
CA LEU A 203 -0.89 5.04 18.97
C LEU A 203 -2.28 5.50 18.47
N PHE A 204 -3.39 4.97 19.01
CA PHE A 204 -4.75 5.42 18.64
C PHE A 204 -5.65 5.94 19.78
N LEU A 205 -6.59 6.75 19.32
CA LEU A 205 -7.54 7.59 20.05
C LEU A 205 -8.76 6.87 20.62
N LYS A 206 -8.94 6.87 21.95
CA LYS A 206 -10.19 6.44 22.63
C LYS A 206 -11.51 6.97 22.02
N PRO A 207 -11.63 8.22 21.51
CA PRO A 207 -12.89 8.70 20.90
C PRO A 207 -13.18 8.17 19.50
N LEU A 208 -12.17 8.06 18.62
CA LEU A 208 -12.32 7.45 17.31
C LEU A 208 -12.52 5.94 17.48
N GLU A 209 -11.82 5.33 18.43
CA GLU A 209 -12.04 3.95 18.86
C GLU A 209 -13.46 3.73 19.36
N ARG A 210 -14.10 4.65 20.12
CA ARG A 210 -15.53 4.52 20.49
C ARG A 210 -16.47 4.64 19.29
N LEU A 211 -16.19 5.53 18.35
CA LEU A 211 -16.98 5.68 17.12
C LEU A 211 -16.84 4.45 16.21
N LEU A 212 -15.62 3.96 16.02
CA LEU A 212 -15.29 2.77 15.24
C LEU A 212 -15.75 1.49 15.93
N ASN A 213 -15.67 1.40 17.26
CA ASN A 213 -16.25 0.32 18.06
C ASN A 213 -17.79 0.36 18.10
N LYS A 214 -18.41 1.49 17.79
CA LYS A 214 -19.87 1.59 17.57
C LYS A 214 -20.25 1.19 16.14
N LEU A 215 -19.34 1.41 15.19
CA LEU A 215 -19.37 0.88 13.82
C LEU A 215 -18.85 -0.57 13.71
N ARG A 216 -18.50 -1.24 14.83
CA ARG A 216 -17.99 -2.63 14.87
C ARG A 216 -18.90 -3.65 14.23
N HIS A 217 -20.18 -3.31 14.03
CA HIS A 217 -21.09 -4.18 13.30
C HIS A 217 -20.73 -4.28 11.80
N ASP A 218 -20.05 -3.27 11.26
CA ASP A 218 -19.68 -3.15 9.85
C ASP A 218 -18.15 -3.32 9.60
N TYR A 219 -17.30 -3.16 10.64
CA TYR A 219 -15.81 -3.11 10.48
C TYR A 219 -15.01 -3.70 11.67
N PRO A 220 -15.14 -5.01 11.99
CA PRO A 220 -14.55 -5.58 13.21
C PRO A 220 -13.01 -5.67 13.26
N ASP A 221 -12.29 -5.57 12.14
CA ASP A 221 -10.86 -5.96 12.05
C ASP A 221 -9.91 -4.94 11.39
N TRP A 222 -10.17 -3.63 11.50
CA TRP A 222 -9.22 -2.62 11.01
C TRP A 222 -7.94 -2.61 11.85
N LYS A 223 -6.90 -3.22 11.29
CA LYS A 223 -5.55 -3.27 11.84
C LYS A 223 -4.60 -3.02 10.66
N PHE A 224 -3.92 -1.89 10.67
CA PHE A 224 -2.93 -1.53 9.65
C PHE A 224 -1.95 -0.54 10.28
N ILE A 225 -0.78 -0.40 9.66
CA ILE A 225 0.22 0.57 10.06
C ILE A 225 0.23 1.71 9.06
N ILE A 226 0.33 2.92 9.58
CA ILE A 226 0.59 4.13 8.82
C ILE A 226 2.05 4.50 9.06
N MET A 227 2.85 4.58 8.02
CA MET A 227 4.21 5.11 8.06
C MET A 227 4.19 6.48 7.39
N ILE A 228 4.71 7.50 8.06
CA ILE A 228 4.71 8.87 7.54
C ILE A 228 6.13 9.38 7.48
N LYS A 229 6.57 9.80 6.29
CA LYS A 229 7.91 10.37 6.08
C LYS A 229 7.98 11.76 6.68
N GLU A 230 9.04 12.05 7.43
CA GLU A 230 9.25 13.38 8.00
C GLU A 230 9.46 14.44 6.91
N PRO A 231 9.03 15.71 7.15
CA PRO A 231 8.32 16.17 8.34
C PRO A 231 6.84 15.75 8.33
N VAL A 232 6.32 15.42 9.51
CA VAL A 232 4.91 15.05 9.68
C VAL A 232 4.02 16.29 9.53
N ASP A 233 3.04 16.20 8.63
CA ASP A 233 2.03 17.25 8.46
C ASP A 233 0.90 17.11 9.49
N GLU A 234 0.98 17.90 10.54
CA GLU A 234 0.01 17.86 11.65
C GLU A 234 -1.42 18.21 11.23
N ASN A 235 -1.59 19.04 10.19
CA ASN A 235 -2.91 19.40 9.69
C ASN A 235 -3.54 18.23 8.92
N LEU A 236 -2.73 17.51 8.15
CA LEU A 236 -3.14 16.28 7.47
C LEU A 236 -3.56 15.24 8.52
N LEU A 237 -2.76 15.02 9.56
CA LEU A 237 -3.11 14.11 10.66
C LEU A 237 -4.45 14.48 11.31
N LYS A 238 -4.63 15.76 11.66
CA LYS A 238 -5.88 16.26 12.27
C LYS A 238 -7.10 15.99 11.39
N LYS A 239 -6.99 16.23 10.08
CA LYS A 239 -8.08 15.99 9.12
C LYS A 239 -8.34 14.49 8.89
N LEU A 240 -7.29 13.67 8.90
CA LEU A 240 -7.40 12.21 8.93
C LEU A 240 -7.93 11.67 10.27
N LYS A 241 -8.09 12.54 11.28
CA LYS A 241 -8.48 12.22 12.66
C LYS A 241 -7.49 11.26 13.33
N LEU A 242 -6.22 11.35 12.95
CA LEU A 242 -5.07 10.73 13.62
C LEU A 242 -4.59 11.76 14.66
N LYS A 243 -4.44 11.40 15.94
CA LYS A 243 -3.92 12.35 16.94
C LYS A 243 -2.40 12.30 16.98
N GLU A 244 -1.80 13.46 17.26
CA GLU A 244 -0.47 13.59 17.83
C GLU A 244 -0.38 12.78 19.14
N LEU A 245 0.55 11.83 19.19
CA LEU A 245 1.10 11.27 20.41
C LEU A 245 2.60 11.52 20.34
N ARG A 246 3.03 12.64 20.93
CA ARG A 246 4.41 12.78 21.39
C ARG A 246 4.52 12.16 22.77
#